data_AF-I1VGP3-F1
#
_entry.id   AF-I1VGP3-F1
#
_cell.length_a   1.000
_cell.length_b   1.000
_cell.length_c   1.000
_cell.angle_alpha   90.00
_cell.angle_beta   90.00
_cell.angle_gamma   90.00
#
_symmetry.space_group_name_H-M   'P 1'
#
loop_
_entity.id
_entity.type
_entity.pdbx_description
1 polymer ?
#
loop_
_entity_poly.entity_id
_entity_poly.type
_entity_poly.pdbx_seq_one_letter_code
_entity_poly.pdbx_strand_id
1 'polypeptide(L)'
;MRTGVVAGLCVALVVMCLYLPQPCEAQYETLIASVLGKLTGLWHNNSVDFMGHTCHFRRRPKVRKFKLYHEGKFWCPGWAPFEGRSRTKSRSGSSREAIKDFVRKALQNGLITQQDATVWVNN
;
A
#
# COMPACT_ATOMS: atom_id res chain seq x y z
N MET A 1 -42.11 5.57 25.42
CA MET A 1 -41.63 4.29 24.84
C MET A 1 -40.64 4.42 23.67
N ARG A 2 -40.42 5.62 23.08
CA ARG A 2 -39.55 5.78 21.90
C ARG A 2 -38.05 6.05 22.19
N THR A 3 -37.72 6.64 23.33
CA THR A 3 -36.34 7.06 23.67
C THR A 3 -35.45 5.90 24.10
N GLY A 4 -35.99 4.91 24.83
CA GLY A 4 -35.24 3.75 25.29
C GLY A 4 -34.77 2.82 24.17
N VAL A 5 -35.57 2.68 23.10
CA VAL A 5 -35.23 1.84 21.94
C VAL A 5 -34.09 2.47 21.13
N VAL A 6 -34.12 3.79 20.94
CA VAL A 6 -33.05 4.53 20.23
C VAL A 6 -31.74 4.48 21.02
N ALA A 7 -31.80 4.67 22.35
CA ALA A 7 -30.62 4.56 23.19
C ALA A 7 -30.01 3.15 23.15
N GLY A 8 -30.83 2.10 23.23
CA GLY A 8 -30.36 0.71 23.14
C GLY A 8 -29.71 0.36 21.81
N LEU A 9 -30.26 0.84 20.69
CA LEU A 9 -29.68 0.65 19.35
C LEU A 9 -28.33 1.35 19.18
N CYS A 10 -28.20 2.57 19.72
CA CYS A 10 -26.93 3.30 19.70
C CYS A 10 -25.86 2.60 20.54
N VAL A 11 -26.19 2.09 21.72
CA VAL A 11 -25.25 1.35 22.57
C VAL A 11 -24.83 0.04 21.90
N ALA A 12 -25.77 -0.70 21.31
CA ALA A 12 -25.47 -1.94 20.58
C ALA A 12 -24.55 -1.70 19.37
N LEU A 13 -24.74 -0.61 18.61
CA LEU A 13 -23.88 -0.23 17.49
C LEU A 13 -22.46 0.14 17.94
N VAL A 14 -22.32 0.91 19.02
CA VAL A 14 -21.01 1.29 19.57
C VAL A 14 -20.26 0.06 20.08
N VAL A 15 -20.96 -0.84 20.78
CA VAL A 15 -20.40 -2.10 21.27
C VAL A 15 -19.98 -2.99 20.09
N MET A 16 -20.79 -3.10 19.04
CA MET A 16 -20.42 -3.88 17.85
C MET A 16 -19.20 -3.29 17.12
N CYS A 17 -19.06 -1.96 17.08
CA CYS A 17 -17.85 -1.30 16.55
C CYS A 17 -16.58 -1.55 17.39
N LEU A 18 -16.72 -1.81 18.70
CA LEU A 18 -15.58 -2.18 19.57
C LEU A 18 -15.19 -3.66 19.42
N TYR A 19 -16.13 -4.53 19.03
CA TYR A 19 -15.90 -5.96 18.80
C TYR A 19 -15.53 -6.31 17.35
N LEU A 20 -15.74 -5.39 16.40
CA LEU A 20 -15.20 -5.53 15.05
C LEU A 20 -13.67 -5.38 15.14
N PRO A 21 -12.89 -6.42 14.78
CA PRO A 21 -11.45 -6.30 14.74
C PRO A 21 -11.09 -5.15 13.80
N GLN A 22 -10.54 -4.08 14.35
CA GLN A 22 -9.94 -3.03 13.54
C GLN A 22 -8.89 -3.71 12.66
N PRO A 23 -8.81 -3.41 11.35
CA PRO A 23 -7.75 -3.95 10.51
C PRO A 23 -6.42 -3.59 11.18
N CYS A 24 -5.77 -4.61 11.74
CA CYS A 24 -4.62 -4.43 12.60
C CYS A 24 -3.50 -3.82 11.75
N GLU A 25 -3.04 -2.61 12.06
CA GLU A 25 -1.95 -1.96 11.31
C GLU A 25 -0.72 -2.87 11.19
N ALA A 26 -0.49 -3.74 12.18
CA ALA A 26 0.56 -4.74 12.14
C ALA A 26 0.38 -5.75 10.99
N GLN A 27 -0.84 -6.21 10.72
CA GLN A 27 -1.14 -7.14 9.63
C GLN A 27 -1.01 -6.48 8.25
N TYR A 28 -1.26 -5.17 8.19
CA TYR A 28 -1.12 -4.37 6.99
C TYR A 28 0.35 -4.15 6.62
N GLU A 29 1.18 -3.80 7.62
CA GLU A 29 2.61 -3.58 7.42
C GLU A 29 3.35 -4.88 7.07
N THR A 30 2.94 -6.03 7.64
CA THR A 30 3.51 -7.33 7.26
C THR A 30 3.13 -7.72 5.83
N LEU A 31 1.89 -7.50 5.41
CA LEU A 31 1.47 -7.74 4.02
C LEU A 31 2.28 -6.91 3.03
N ILE A 32 2.46 -5.62 3.31
CA ILE A 32 3.30 -4.74 2.48
C ILE A 32 4.74 -5.26 2.45
N ALA A 33 5.30 -5.67 3.59
CA ALA A 33 6.64 -6.22 3.63
C ALA A 33 6.78 -7.47 2.75
N SER A 34 5.78 -8.36 2.75
CA SER A 34 5.76 -9.55 1.90
C SER A 34 5.62 -9.21 0.41
N VAL A 35 4.75 -8.26 0.07
CA VAL A 35 4.63 -7.74 -1.32
C VAL A 35 5.96 -7.18 -1.79
N LEU A 36 6.62 -6.38 -0.96
CA LEU A 36 7.93 -5.82 -1.25
C LEU A 36 8.98 -6.91 -1.44
N GLY A 37 9.01 -7.92 -0.57
CA GLY A 37 9.92 -9.06 -0.67
C GLY A 37 9.79 -9.77 -2.01
N LYS A 38 8.56 -10.12 -2.41
CA LYS A 38 8.28 -10.77 -3.68
C LYS A 38 8.67 -9.90 -4.89
N LEU A 39 8.35 -8.60 -4.84
CA LEU A 39 8.69 -7.66 -5.92
C LEU A 39 10.20 -7.42 -6.05
N THR A 40 10.98 -7.43 -4.96
CA THR A 40 12.44 -7.23 -5.04
C THR A 40 13.16 -8.33 -5.84
N GLY A 41 12.62 -9.54 -5.87
CA GLY A 41 13.15 -10.66 -6.68
C GLY A 41 12.74 -10.61 -8.15
N LEU A 42 11.67 -9.89 -8.49
CA LEU A 42 11.07 -9.86 -9.84
C LEU A 42 11.57 -8.69 -10.71
N TRP A 43 12.61 -7.97 -10.26
CA TRP A 43 13.09 -6.79 -10.97
C TRP A 43 13.96 -7.14 -12.18
N HIS A 44 13.38 -6.97 -13.37
CA HIS A 44 14.12 -6.96 -14.63
C HIS A 44 13.81 -5.69 -15.42
N ASN A 45 14.86 -4.94 -15.79
CA ASN A 45 14.78 -3.78 -16.67
C ASN A 45 13.71 -2.72 -16.32
N ASN A 46 13.58 -2.36 -15.03
CA ASN A 46 12.66 -1.33 -14.53
C ASN A 46 11.15 -1.62 -14.70
N SER A 47 10.79 -2.83 -15.10
CA SER A 47 9.43 -3.36 -15.10
C SER A 47 9.28 -4.48 -14.11
N VAL A 48 8.08 -4.66 -13.58
CA VAL A 48 7.70 -5.77 -12.71
C VAL A 48 6.23 -6.08 -12.91
N ASP A 49 5.88 -7.36 -12.95
CA ASP A 49 4.48 -7.76 -12.94
C ASP A 49 3.95 -7.76 -11.51
N PHE A 50 2.92 -6.95 -11.28
CA PHE A 50 2.23 -6.84 -10.01
C PHE A 50 0.75 -7.07 -10.26
N MET A 51 0.19 -8.10 -9.62
CA MET A 51 -1.21 -8.53 -9.77
C MET A 51 -1.65 -8.78 -11.23
N GLY A 52 -0.78 -9.35 -12.06
CA GLY A 52 -1.08 -9.63 -13.47
C GLY A 52 -1.00 -8.41 -14.39
N HIS A 53 -0.55 -7.26 -13.86
CA HIS A 53 -0.33 -6.05 -14.64
C HIS A 53 1.16 -5.68 -14.65
N THR A 54 1.66 -5.31 -15.82
CA THR A 54 3.02 -4.79 -15.95
C THR A 54 3.10 -3.39 -15.37
N CYS A 55 3.91 -3.24 -14.35
CA CYS A 55 4.17 -1.97 -13.68
C CYS A 55 5.61 -1.52 -13.92
N HIS A 56 5.83 -0.22 -13.82
CA HIS A 56 7.12 0.40 -14.03
C HIS A 56 7.61 1.13 -12.79
N PHE A 57 8.93 1.14 -12.65
CA PHE A 57 9.61 1.90 -11.63
C PHE A 57 10.62 2.86 -12.23
N ARG A 58 10.70 4.06 -11.67
CA ARG A 58 11.72 5.04 -12.01
C ARG A 58 12.37 5.59 -10.76
N ARG A 59 13.70 5.63 -10.79
CA ARG A 59 14.52 6.32 -9.80
C ARG A 59 15.13 7.57 -10.41
N ARG A 60 15.13 8.68 -9.67
CA ARG A 60 15.88 9.88 -10.03
C ARG A 60 16.67 10.40 -8.83
N PRO A 61 18.00 10.57 -8.93
CA PRO A 61 18.73 11.31 -7.91
C PRO A 61 18.33 12.79 -7.97
N LYS A 62 18.20 13.43 -6.80
CA LYS A 62 18.01 14.88 -6.66
C LYS A 62 18.92 15.41 -5.57
N VAL A 63 19.68 16.45 -5.90
CA VAL A 63 20.44 17.22 -4.91
C VAL A 63 19.56 18.34 -4.39
N ARG A 64 19.44 18.46 -3.06
CA ARG A 64 18.74 19.55 -2.39
C ARG A 64 19.47 19.94 -1.11
N LYS A 65 19.67 21.24 -0.89
CA LYS A 65 20.37 21.78 0.29
C LYS A 65 21.69 21.03 0.57
N PHE A 66 22.50 20.82 -0.49
CA PHE A 66 23.76 20.08 -0.45
C PHE A 66 23.68 18.62 0.03
N LYS A 67 22.49 18.00 -0.03
CA LYS A 67 22.27 16.59 0.29
C LYS A 67 21.73 15.84 -0.92
N LEU A 68 22.22 14.64 -1.14
CA LEU A 68 21.72 13.74 -2.18
C LEU A 68 20.49 12.97 -1.67
N TYR A 69 19.40 13.05 -2.42
CA TYR A 69 18.19 12.28 -2.23
C TYR A 69 17.91 11.44 -3.47
N HIS A 70 17.17 10.35 -3.28
CA HIS A 70 16.65 9.50 -4.33
C HIS A 70 15.14 9.58 -4.33
N GLU A 71 14.57 10.08 -5.43
CA GLU A 71 13.14 10.05 -5.68
C GLU A 71 12.77 8.76 -6.38
N GLY A 72 11.82 8.02 -5.81
CA GLY A 72 11.26 6.81 -6.40
C GLY A 72 9.85 7.09 -6.92
N LYS A 73 9.52 6.54 -8.09
CA LYS A 73 8.20 6.60 -8.69
C LYS A 73 7.80 5.20 -9.18
N PHE A 74 6.63 4.72 -8.79
CA PHE A 74 6.08 3.44 -9.19
C PHE A 74 4.67 3.64 -9.77
N TRP A 75 4.39 3.08 -10.94
CA TRP A 75 3.09 3.22 -11.59
C TRP A 75 2.78 2.02 -12.48
N CYS A 76 1.49 1.75 -12.70
CA CYS A 76 1.01 0.66 -13.54
C CYS A 76 0.08 1.23 -14.62
N PRO A 77 0.57 1.45 -15.85
CA PRO A 77 -0.22 2.07 -16.91
C PRO A 77 -1.44 1.22 -17.25
N GLY A 78 -2.59 1.87 -17.42
CA GLY A 78 -3.86 1.20 -17.74
C GLY A 78 -4.56 0.50 -16.57
N TRP A 79 -3.88 0.32 -15.43
CA TRP A 79 -4.48 -0.33 -14.26
C TRP A 79 -4.79 0.65 -13.13
N ALA A 80 -3.80 1.47 -12.72
CA ALA A 80 -3.99 2.45 -11.66
C ALA A 80 -3.88 3.88 -12.20
N PRO A 81 -4.84 4.78 -11.92
CA PRO A 81 -4.75 6.18 -12.33
C PRO A 81 -3.78 7.00 -11.46
N PHE A 82 -3.20 6.38 -10.43
CA PHE A 82 -2.27 7.00 -9.49
C PHE A 82 -0.90 6.33 -9.51
N GLU A 83 0.06 7.01 -8.88
CA GLU A 83 1.44 6.58 -8.75
C GLU A 83 1.87 6.56 -7.28
N GLY A 84 2.74 5.60 -6.96
CA GLY A 84 3.49 5.57 -5.71
C GLY A 84 4.72 6.46 -5.81
N ARG A 85 4.97 7.26 -4.78
CA ARG A 85 6.09 8.20 -4.72
C ARG A 85 6.86 8.06 -3.44
N SER A 86 8.16 8.27 -3.52
CA SER A 86 9.02 8.35 -2.35
C SER A 86 10.15 9.34 -2.54
N ARG A 87 10.73 9.77 -1.41
CA ARG A 87 11.98 10.50 -1.37
C ARG A 87 12.78 10.06 -0.16
N THR A 88 13.90 9.41 -0.38
CA THR A 88 14.75 8.92 0.71
C THR A 88 16.22 9.22 0.43
N LYS A 89 17.08 9.10 1.45
CA LYS A 89 18.53 9.19 1.27
C LYS A 89 19.14 7.91 0.69
N SER A 90 18.40 6.80 0.70
CA SER A 90 18.87 5.50 0.26
C SER A 90 18.36 5.17 -1.15
N ARG A 91 19.26 4.70 -2.01
CA ARG A 91 18.91 4.29 -3.37
C ARG A 91 17.91 3.13 -3.37
N SER A 92 18.15 2.08 -2.59
CA SER A 92 17.24 0.94 -2.44
C SER A 92 15.96 1.34 -1.70
N GLY A 93 16.08 2.18 -0.66
CA GLY A 93 14.94 2.68 0.11
C GLY A 93 13.94 3.46 -0.76
N SER A 94 14.40 4.23 -1.74
CA SER A 94 13.50 4.96 -2.64
C SER A 94 12.56 4.04 -3.42
N SER A 95 13.03 2.87 -3.86
CA SER A 95 12.18 1.91 -4.55
C SER A 95 11.11 1.33 -3.63
N ARG A 96 11.56 0.87 -2.46
CA ARG A 96 10.72 0.22 -1.45
C ARG A 96 9.59 1.14 -0.99
N GLU A 97 9.93 2.37 -0.63
CA GLU A 97 8.93 3.33 -0.14
C GLU A 97 7.95 3.77 -1.24
N ALA A 98 8.36 3.80 -2.51
CA ALA A 98 7.46 4.17 -3.61
C ALA A 98 6.43 3.05 -3.86
N ILE A 99 6.84 1.79 -3.79
CA ILE A 99 5.92 0.65 -3.90
C ILE A 99 4.97 0.62 -2.70
N LYS A 100 5.49 0.82 -1.49
CA LYS A 100 4.67 0.91 -0.26
C LYS A 100 3.59 1.98 -0.40
N ASP A 101 3.94 3.16 -0.91
CA ASP A 101 3.00 4.24 -1.17
C ASP A 101 1.96 3.87 -2.24
N PHE A 102 2.35 3.15 -3.30
CA PHE A 102 1.41 2.65 -4.32
C PHE A 102 0.42 1.64 -3.75
N VAL A 103 0.90 0.60 -3.05
CA VAL A 103 0.06 -0.44 -2.45
C VAL A 103 -0.90 0.17 -1.44
N ARG A 104 -0.44 1.16 -0.67
CA ARG A 104 -1.30 1.91 0.24
C ARG A 104 -2.42 2.62 -0.48
N LYS A 105 -2.11 3.35 -1.54
CA LYS A 105 -3.12 4.02 -2.37
C LYS A 105 -4.05 3.02 -3.02
N ALA A 106 -3.56 1.87 -3.49
CA ALA A 106 -4.39 0.84 -4.10
C ALA A 106 -5.42 0.28 -3.12
N LEU A 107 -5.02 0.01 -1.87
CA LEU A 107 -5.94 -0.42 -0.82
C LEU A 107 -6.94 0.69 -0.45
N GLN A 108 -6.46 1.93 -0.31
CA GLN A 108 -7.32 3.08 0.03
C GLN A 108 -8.34 3.42 -1.06
N ASN A 109 -7.98 3.24 -2.33
CA ASN A 109 -8.86 3.47 -3.48
C ASN A 109 -9.71 2.25 -3.84
N GLY A 110 -9.61 1.15 -3.08
CA GLY A 110 -10.32 -0.10 -3.36
C GLY A 110 -9.91 -0.78 -4.66
N LEU A 111 -8.74 -0.44 -5.23
CA LEU A 111 -8.20 -1.07 -6.43
C LEU A 111 -7.79 -2.52 -6.16
N ILE A 112 -7.35 -2.80 -4.94
CA ILE A 112 -6.96 -4.13 -4.46
C ILE A 112 -7.55 -4.32 -3.06
N THR A 113 -7.95 -5.54 -2.72
CA THR A 113 -8.32 -5.89 -1.34
C THR A 113 -7.14 -6.49 -0.58
N GLN A 114 -7.26 -6.56 0.75
CA GLN A 114 -6.24 -7.24 1.58
C GLN A 114 -6.15 -8.73 1.21
N GLN A 115 -7.28 -9.34 0.85
CA GLN A 115 -7.39 -10.73 0.42
C GLN A 115 -6.64 -10.94 -0.91
N ASP A 116 -6.86 -10.08 -1.91
CA ASP A 116 -6.20 -10.18 -3.22
C ASP A 116 -4.68 -10.08 -3.08
N ALA A 117 -4.22 -9.13 -2.27
CA ALA A 117 -2.80 -8.95 -1.98
C ALA A 117 -2.20 -10.16 -1.25
N THR A 118 -2.95 -10.78 -0.33
CA THR A 118 -2.50 -11.99 0.38
C THR A 118 -2.40 -13.19 -0.57
N VAL A 119 -3.40 -13.39 -1.43
CA VAL A 119 -3.38 -14.45 -2.46
C VAL A 119 -2.23 -14.24 -3.42
N TRP A 120 -1.98 -13.00 -3.84
CA TRP A 120 -0.89 -12.68 -4.76
C TRP A 120 0.49 -12.94 -4.15
N VAL A 121 0.68 -12.65 -2.86
CA VAL A 121 1.95 -12.92 -2.14
C VAL A 121 2.21 -14.42 -2.00
N ASN A 122 1.16 -15.21 -1.77
CA ASN A 122 1.28 -16.65 -1.49
C ASN A 122 1.34 -17.53 -2.75
N ASN A 123 0.98 -17.01 -3.92
CA ASN A 123 1.33 -17.62 -5.22
C ASN A 123 2.82 -17.49 -5.53
#